data_AF-A0A087TBT8-F1
#
_entry.id   AF-A0A087TBT8-F1
#
_cell.length_a   1.000
_cell.length_b   1.000
_cell.length_c   1.000
_cell.angle_alpha   90.00
_cell.angle_beta   90.00
_cell.angle_gamma   90.00
#
_symmetry.space_group_name_H-M   'P 1'
#
loop_
_entity.id
_entity.type
_entity.pdbx_description
1 polymer ?
#
loop_
_entity_poly.entity_id
_entity_poly.type
_entity_poly.pdbx_seq_one_letter_code
_entity_poly.pdbx_strand_id
1 'polypeptide(L)'
;MGRGDNTGFVKSVDGLSLCTYLSYMLQLDILEARKKSERIGREINEVTYIFDMEGFLIQDYLNKSVLETSLDLGRLIQDYYPEIWSNIFFVNG
;
A
#
# COMPACT_ATOMS: atom_id res chain seq x y z
N MET A 1 3.20 7.70 -6.70
CA MET A 1 4.04 6.59 -7.19
C MET A 1 4.93 6.99 -8.36
N GLY A 2 4.47 7.84 -9.29
CA GLY A 2 5.25 8.15 -10.49
C GLY A 2 6.55 8.95 -10.30
N ARG A 3 6.62 9.83 -9.30
CA ARG A 3 7.83 10.64 -9.02
C ARG A 3 8.83 10.00 -8.06
N GLY A 4 8.59 8.76 -7.61
CA GLY A 4 9.42 8.09 -6.60
C GLY A 4 10.55 7.28 -7.22
N ASP A 5 11.74 7.27 -6.61
CA ASP A 5 12.83 6.35 -6.95
C ASP A 5 12.56 4.95 -6.38
N ASN A 6 11.63 4.23 -7.00
CA ASN A 6 11.20 2.91 -6.55
C ASN A 6 12.34 1.88 -6.63
N THR A 7 13.23 2.01 -7.63
CA THR A 7 14.38 1.11 -7.79
C THR A 7 15.41 1.34 -6.69
N GLY A 8 15.81 2.59 -6.45
CA GLY A 8 16.74 2.93 -5.37
C GLY A 8 16.19 2.50 -4.02
N PHE A 9 14.90 2.78 -3.77
CA PHE A 9 14.23 2.39 -2.54
C PHE A 9 14.29 0.88 -2.27
N VAL A 10 13.86 0.05 -3.23
CA VAL A 10 13.87 -1.43 -3.08
C VAL A 10 15.29 -1.98 -2.93
N LYS A 11 16.31 -1.32 -3.51
CA LYS A 11 17.71 -1.73 -3.35
C LYS A 11 18.33 -1.29 -2.02
N SER A 12 17.77 -0.29 -1.36
CA SER A 12 18.31 0.29 -0.13
C SER A 12 17.64 -0.22 1.14
N VAL A 13 16.51 -0.92 1.04
CA VAL A 13 15.74 -1.43 2.17
C VAL A 13 15.62 -2.95 2.05
N ASP A 14 15.87 -3.67 3.14
CA ASP A 14 15.63 -5.12 3.15
C ASP A 14 14.12 -5.43 3.19
N GLY A 15 13.74 -6.57 2.61
CA GLY A 15 12.34 -6.94 2.48
C GLY A 15 11.61 -7.06 3.82
N LEU A 16 12.28 -7.49 4.90
CA LEU A 16 11.65 -7.63 6.22
C LEU A 16 11.32 -6.26 6.82
N SER A 17 12.25 -5.30 6.74
CA SER A 17 12.01 -3.92 7.18
C SER A 17 10.87 -3.28 6.39
N LEU A 18 10.82 -3.52 5.08
CA LEU A 18 9.73 -3.02 4.23
C LEU A 18 8.37 -3.62 4.62
N CYS A 19 8.30 -4.94 4.80
CA CYS A 19 7.08 -5.61 5.26
C CYS A 19 6.63 -5.12 6.64
N THR A 20 7.58 -4.97 7.57
CA THR A 20 7.30 -4.47 8.93
C THR A 20 6.72 -3.06 8.90
N TYR A 21 7.32 -2.18 8.10
CA TYR A 21 6.84 -0.82 7.91
C TYR A 21 5.42 -0.79 7.33
N LEU A 22 5.13 -1.61 6.33
CA LEU A 22 3.81 -1.67 5.71
C LEU A 22 2.74 -2.23 6.65
N SER A 23 3.05 -3.29 7.39
CA SER A 23 2.16 -3.80 8.44
C SER A 23 1.87 -2.75 9.51
N TYR A 24 2.86 -1.93 9.88
CA TYR A 24 2.65 -0.81 10.78
C TYR A 24 1.69 0.24 10.20
N MET A 25 1.84 0.59 8.91
CA MET A 25 0.93 1.52 8.24
C MET A 25 -0.52 0.99 8.21
N LEU A 26 -0.72 -0.29 7.87
CA LEU A 26 -2.05 -0.92 7.89
C LEU A 26 -2.66 -0.92 9.29
N GLN A 27 -1.85 -1.15 10.32
CA GLN A 27 -2.31 -1.08 11.71
C GLN A 27 -2.79 0.34 12.08
N LEU A 28 -2.10 1.38 11.60
CA LEU A 28 -2.54 2.76 11.80
C LEU A 28 -3.87 3.04 11.07
N ASP A 29 -4.02 2.53 9.85
CA ASP A 29 -5.26 2.70 9.08
C ASP A 29 -6.45 2.04 9.80
N ILE A 30 -6.27 0.83 10.35
CA ILE A 30 -7.28 0.15 11.17
C ILE A 30 -7.64 0.96 12.41
N LEU A 31 -6.64 1.49 13.12
CA LEU A 31 -6.89 2.30 14.32
C LEU A 31 -7.67 3.58 13.99
N GLU A 32 -7.37 4.20 12.85
CA GLU A 32 -8.09 5.38 12.39
C GLU A 32 -9.53 5.05 11.95
N ALA A 33 -9.73 3.91 11.28
CA ALA A 33 -11.06 3.41 10.92
C ALA A 33 -11.93 3.16 12.17
N ARG A 34 -11.34 2.58 13.23
CA ARG A 34 -12.02 2.38 14.53
C ARG A 34 -12.44 3.70 15.18
N LYS A 35 -11.53 4.67 15.27
CA LYS A 35 -11.84 6.01 15.81
C LYS A 35 -12.97 6.69 15.04
N LYS A 36 -12.94 6.60 13.71
CA LYS A 36 -14.02 7.13 12.87
C LYS A 36 -15.34 6.41 13.12
N SER A 37 -15.30 5.08 13.26
CA SER A 37 -16.49 4.26 13.54
C SER A 37 -17.18 4.67 14.83
N GLU A 38 -16.40 4.82 15.91
CA GLU A 38 -16.88 5.29 17.21
C GLU A 38 -17.52 6.67 17.11
N ARG A 39 -16.90 7.58 16.35
CA ARG A 39 -17.38 8.95 16.17
C ARG A 39 -18.71 9.04 15.41
N ILE A 40 -18.92 8.19 14.40
CA ILE A 40 -20.11 8.26 13.53
C ILE A 40 -21.22 7.27 13.92
N GLY A 41 -20.95 6.36 14.85
CA GLY A 41 -21.90 5.32 15.27
C GLY A 41 -22.16 4.25 14.21
N ARG A 42 -21.24 4.08 13.25
CA ARG A 42 -21.32 3.09 12.17
C ARG A 42 -19.97 2.41 12.02
N GLU A 43 -19.99 1.11 11.83
CA GLU A 43 -18.80 0.31 11.57
C GLU A 43 -18.12 0.67 10.24
N ILE A 44 -16.82 0.96 10.31
CA ILE A 44 -15.89 1.15 9.19
C ILE A 44 -14.77 0.13 9.36
N ASN A 45 -14.77 -0.88 8.50
CA ASN A 45 -13.76 -1.95 8.50
C ASN A 45 -12.85 -1.91 7.26
N GLU A 46 -13.15 -1.04 6.31
CA GLU A 46 -12.45 -0.97 5.03
C GLU A 46 -11.80 0.40 4.83
N VAL A 47 -10.72 0.39 4.05
CA VAL A 47 -9.89 1.54 3.71
C VAL A 47 -9.90 1.71 2.20
N THR A 48 -9.96 2.96 1.74
CA THR A 48 -9.82 3.30 0.33
C THR A 48 -8.43 3.85 0.09
N TYR A 49 -7.71 3.27 -0.88
CA TYR A 49 -6.38 3.72 -1.30
C TYR A 49 -6.46 4.44 -2.64
N ILE A 50 -5.77 5.58 -2.74
CA ILE A 50 -5.65 6.37 -3.97
C ILE A 50 -4.16 6.41 -4.33
N PHE A 51 -3.82 5.76 -5.44
CA PHE A 51 -2.48 5.75 -6.01
C PHE A 51 -2.39 6.83 -7.08
N ASP A 52 -1.67 7.91 -6.75
CA ASP A 52 -1.31 8.92 -7.72
C ASP A 52 -0.18 8.43 -8.64
N MET A 53 -0.54 8.26 -9.90
CA MET A 53 0.33 7.77 -10.97
C MET A 53 0.95 8.92 -11.76
N GLU A 54 0.79 10.18 -11.34
CA GLU A 54 1.40 11.31 -12.02
C GLU A 54 2.93 11.12 -12.12
N GLY A 55 3.46 11.18 -13.34
CA GLY A 55 4.87 10.99 -13.65
C GLY A 55 5.32 9.52 -13.72
N PHE A 56 4.38 8.56 -13.66
CA PHE A 56 4.69 7.14 -13.74
C PHE A 56 5.05 6.74 -15.17
N LEU A 57 6.22 6.13 -15.36
CA LEU A 57 6.60 5.52 -16.62
C LEU A 57 6.61 4.00 -16.46
N ILE A 58 6.07 3.27 -17.46
CA ILE A 58 6.07 1.79 -17.46
C ILE A 58 7.49 1.23 -17.21
N GLN A 59 8.52 1.92 -17.70
CA GLN A 59 9.92 1.54 -17.53
C GLN A 59 10.36 1.48 -16.06
N ASP A 60 9.77 2.29 -15.18
CA ASP A 60 10.08 2.32 -13.75
C ASP A 60 9.60 1.04 -13.04
N TYR A 61 8.62 0.35 -13.62
CA TYR A 61 8.00 -0.86 -13.08
C TYR A 61 8.45 -2.15 -13.78
N LEU A 62 9.11 -2.03 -14.94
CA LEU A 62 9.77 -3.16 -15.60
C LEU A 62 11.02 -3.65 -14.84
N ASN A 63 11.44 -2.93 -13.81
CA ASN A 63 12.43 -3.45 -12.89
C ASN A 63 11.85 -4.65 -12.12
N LYS A 64 12.41 -5.83 -12.40
CA LYS A 64 12.00 -7.09 -11.79
C LYS A 64 11.92 -7.04 -10.27
N SER A 65 12.87 -6.39 -9.58
CA SER A 65 12.87 -6.34 -8.11
C SER A 65 11.72 -5.50 -7.57
N VAL A 66 11.36 -4.42 -8.26
CA VAL A 66 10.23 -3.56 -7.90
C VAL A 66 8.91 -4.33 -8.08
N LEU A 67 8.79 -5.06 -9.20
CA LEU A 67 7.61 -5.88 -9.47
C LEU A 67 7.44 -7.01 -8.45
N GLU A 68 8.50 -7.78 -8.19
CA GLU A 68 8.49 -8.89 -7.23
C GLU A 68 8.16 -8.40 -5.82
N THR A 69 8.79 -7.30 -5.40
CA THR A 69 8.50 -6.68 -4.10
C THR A 69 7.03 -6.25 -4.01
N SER A 70 6.51 -5.61 -5.06
CA SER A 70 5.10 -5.17 -5.07
C SER A 70 4.12 -6.34 -5.00
N LEU A 71 4.44 -7.48 -5.64
CA LEU A 71 3.65 -8.70 -5.56
C LEU A 71 3.69 -9.32 -4.17
N ASP A 72 4.87 -9.40 -3.54
CA ASP A 72 5.02 -9.97 -2.20
C ASP A 72 4.29 -9.14 -1.15
N LEU A 73 4.31 -7.80 -1.28
CA LEU A 73 3.53 -6.91 -0.43
C LEU A 73 2.02 -7.07 -0.66
N GLY A 74 1.58 -7.23 -1.92
CA GLY A 74 0.19 -7.52 -2.24
C GLY A 74 -0.29 -8.81 -1.58
N ARG A 75 0.53 -9.87 -1.60
CA ARG A 75 0.24 -11.15 -0.92
C ARG A 75 0.15 -11.00 0.58
N LEU A 76 1.10 -10.29 1.21
CA LEU A 76 1.07 -10.02 2.64
C LEU A 76 -0.25 -9.38 3.07
N ILE A 77 -0.75 -8.42 2.30
CA ILE A 77 -2.02 -7.76 2.60
C ILE A 77 -3.20 -8.73 2.44
N GLN A 78 -3.22 -9.50 1.35
CA GLN A 78 -4.28 -10.50 1.11
C GLN A 78 -4.34 -11.58 2.19
N ASP A 79 -3.19 -12.07 2.65
CA ASP A 79 -3.11 -13.19 3.59
C ASP A 79 -3.40 -12.78 5.03
N TYR A 80 -2.97 -11.58 5.45
CA TYR A 80 -3.02 -11.16 6.86
C TYR A 80 -4.03 -10.06 7.16
N TYR A 81 -4.48 -9.32 6.15
CA TYR A 81 -5.45 -8.23 6.27
C TYR A 81 -6.56 -8.38 5.22
N PRO A 82 -7.27 -9.54 5.21
CA PRO A 82 -8.30 -9.78 4.22
C PRO A 82 -9.40 -8.72 4.32
N GLU A 83 -9.96 -8.34 3.18
CA GLU A 83 -11.10 -7.41 3.08
C GLU A 83 -10.83 -5.99 3.62
N ILE A 84 -9.59 -5.64 3.94
CA ILE A 84 -9.25 -4.26 4.37
C ILE A 84 -9.43 -3.24 3.24
N TRP A 85 -9.44 -3.66 1.98
CA TRP A 85 -9.58 -2.78 0.83
C TRP A 85 -11.04 -2.63 0.40
N SER A 86 -11.58 -1.42 0.55
CA SER A 86 -12.88 -1.06 -0.03
C SER A 86 -12.75 -0.80 -1.53
N ASN A 87 -11.87 0.15 -1.87
CA ASN A 87 -11.65 0.61 -3.22
C ASN A 87 -10.17 0.97 -3.40
N ILE A 88 -9.64 0.68 -4.58
CA ILE A 88 -8.29 1.10 -4.99
C ILE A 88 -8.43 1.91 -6.28
N PHE A 89 -8.03 3.18 -6.22
CA PHE A 89 -8.07 4.08 -7.38
C PHE A 89 -6.66 4.37 -7.85
N PHE A 90 -6.42 4.19 -9.14
CA PHE A 90 -5.22 4.68 -9.82
C PHE A 90 -5.60 5.94 -10.60
N VAL A 91 -4.99 7.07 -10.27
CA VAL A 91 -5.32 8.38 -10.85
C VAL A 91 -4.10 8.99 -11.52
N ASN A 92 -4.29 9.88 -12.49
CA ASN A 92 -3.22 10.61 -13.19
C ASN A 92 -2.17 9.70 -13.89
N GLY A 93 -2.57 8.51 -14.35
CA GLY A 93 -1.71 7.57 -15.08
C GLY A 93 -1.73 7.78 -16.59
#